data_AF-A0A1G0ABM7-F1
#
_entry.id   AF-A0A1G0ABM7-F1
#
_cell.length_a   1.000
_cell.length_b   1.000
_cell.length_c   1.000
_cell.angle_alpha   90.00
_cell.angle_beta   90.00
_cell.angle_gamma   90.00
#
_symmetry.space_group_name_H-M   'P 1'
#
loop_
_entity.id
_entity.type
_entity.pdbx_description
1 polymer ?
#
loop_
_entity_poly.entity_id
_entity_poly.type
_entity_poly.pdbx_seq_one_letter_code
_entity_poly.pdbx_strand_id
1 'polypeptide(L)'
;MVRVGGAKGRGAKYVRRLEDPTLERWYKNAARGSQITADVYLRRLGSVCAAHGMIPSDLLKKTSSERRDFLTDLVSSMEERGLSGGYIESTLKAIRSWLSFNAVPWEHRIKVQVPRSWLVPPSPDGPLKLSS
;
A
#
# COMPACT_ATOMS: atom_id res chain seq x y z
N MET A 1 -27.29 -17.03 14.80
CA MET A 1 -27.43 -15.61 14.39
C MET A 1 -26.42 -14.78 15.17
N VAL A 2 -25.16 -14.68 14.72
CA VAL A 2 -24.15 -13.89 15.44
C VAL A 2 -24.21 -12.47 14.93
N ARG A 3 -24.66 -11.55 15.81
CA ARG A 3 -24.59 -10.11 15.59
C ARG A 3 -23.14 -9.68 15.75
N VAL A 4 -22.52 -9.23 14.66
CA VAL A 4 -21.24 -8.51 14.72
C VAL A 4 -21.57 -7.04 14.98
N GLY A 5 -21.53 -6.67 16.26
CA GLY A 5 -21.36 -5.29 16.68
C GLY A 5 -19.87 -4.94 16.76
N GLY A 6 -19.52 -3.74 16.30
CA GLY A 6 -18.30 -3.05 16.70
C GLY A 6 -17.17 -3.07 15.67
N ALA A 7 -16.97 -1.93 15.00
CA ALA A 7 -15.77 -1.10 15.17
C ALA A 7 -15.83 0.07 14.20
N LYS A 8 -15.96 1.27 14.77
CA LYS A 8 -15.68 2.56 14.12
C LYS A 8 -14.24 2.48 13.58
N GLY A 9 -14.09 2.23 12.28
CA GLY A 9 -12.87 1.72 11.66
C GLY A 9 -11.66 2.65 11.78
N ARG A 10 -10.50 2.04 12.00
CA ARG A 10 -9.18 2.66 12.25
C ARG A 10 -8.63 3.52 11.10
N GLY A 11 -9.29 3.55 9.94
CA GLY A 11 -9.05 4.47 8.82
C GLY A 11 -9.63 5.87 9.01
N ALA A 12 -10.50 6.09 10.00
CA ALA A 12 -11.17 7.38 10.23
C ALA A 12 -10.21 8.57 10.42
N LYS A 13 -8.98 8.33 10.89
CA LYS A 13 -7.96 9.39 11.04
C LYS A 13 -7.47 9.96 9.70
N TYR A 14 -7.52 9.16 8.63
CA TYR A 14 -7.21 9.60 7.27
C TYR A 14 -8.45 10.09 6.53
N VAL A 15 -9.64 9.65 6.96
CA VAL A 15 -10.94 10.12 6.45
C VAL A 15 -11.14 11.61 6.74
N ARG A 16 -10.61 12.11 7.86
CA ARG A 16 -10.83 13.51 8.29
C ARG A 16 -10.11 14.56 7.42
N ARG A 17 -9.20 14.13 6.52
CA ARG A 17 -8.55 14.96 5.50
C ARG A 17 -8.92 14.47 4.09
N LEU A 18 -10.12 13.92 3.93
CA LEU A 18 -10.77 13.64 2.63
C LEU A 18 -11.51 14.89 2.17
N GLU A 19 -10.78 15.93 1.76
CA GLU A 19 -11.40 17.08 1.08
C GLU A 19 -11.75 16.75 -0.38
N ASP A 20 -11.35 15.57 -0.88
CA ASP A 20 -11.60 15.13 -2.24
C ASP A 20 -12.81 14.18 -2.34
N PRO A 21 -13.93 14.59 -2.97
CA PRO A 21 -15.14 13.77 -3.09
C PRO A 21 -14.93 12.52 -3.94
N THR A 22 -13.90 12.50 -4.80
CA THR A 22 -13.56 11.34 -5.63
C THR A 22 -12.95 10.24 -4.78
N LEU A 23 -12.16 10.61 -3.77
CA LEU A 23 -11.55 9.64 -2.85
C LEU A 23 -12.60 8.94 -1.98
N GLU A 24 -13.66 9.64 -1.56
CA GLU A 24 -14.79 9.02 -0.86
C GLU A 24 -15.52 8.00 -1.74
N ARG A 25 -15.78 8.35 -3.01
CA ARG A 25 -16.45 7.46 -3.97
C ARG A 25 -15.64 6.19 -4.22
N TRP A 26 -14.33 6.33 -4.39
CA TRP A 26 -13.42 5.20 -4.53
C TRP A 26 -13.41 4.31 -3.27
N TYR A 27 -13.31 4.91 -2.08
CA TYR A 27 -13.34 4.17 -0.82
C TYR A 27 -14.63 3.37 -0.67
N LYS A 28 -15.78 4.00 -0.94
CA LYS A 28 -17.09 3.32 -0.93
C LYS A 28 -17.13 2.17 -1.94
N ASN A 29 -16.57 2.35 -3.13
CA ASN A 29 -16.47 1.29 -4.12
C ASN A 29 -15.59 0.12 -3.65
N ALA A 30 -14.41 0.39 -3.09
CA ALA A 30 -13.54 -0.64 -2.53
C ALA A 30 -14.19 -1.38 -1.34
N ALA A 31 -14.91 -0.64 -0.48
CA ALA A 31 -15.59 -1.17 0.69
C ALA A 31 -16.76 -2.12 0.35
N ARG A 32 -17.35 -2.02 -0.86
CA ARG A 32 -18.36 -2.96 -1.34
C ARG A 32 -17.82 -4.38 -1.47
N GLY A 33 -16.54 -4.52 -1.84
CA GLY A 33 -15.87 -5.82 -1.89
C GLY A 33 -15.40 -6.26 -0.51
N SER A 34 -14.66 -5.37 0.19
CA SER A 34 -14.19 -5.63 1.55
C SER A 34 -13.84 -4.34 2.27
N GLN A 35 -14.48 -4.11 3.42
CA GLN A 35 -14.18 -2.95 4.28
C GLN A 35 -12.72 -2.97 4.78
N ILE A 36 -12.19 -4.16 5.08
CA ILE A 36 -10.82 -4.31 5.56
C ILE A 36 -9.83 -3.90 4.46
N THR A 37 -10.06 -4.36 3.23
CA THR A 37 -9.22 -3.99 2.08
C THR A 37 -9.29 -2.49 1.80
N ALA A 38 -10.49 -1.90 1.88
CA ALA A 38 -10.68 -0.46 1.69
C ALA A 38 -9.91 0.37 2.73
N ASP A 39 -9.95 -0.02 4.02
CA ASP A 39 -9.20 0.64 5.09
C ASP A 39 -7.69 0.55 4.87
N VAL A 40 -7.21 -0.64 4.49
CA VAL A 40 -5.79 -0.86 4.17
C VAL A 40 -5.35 -0.01 2.99
N TYR A 41 -6.16 0.06 1.93
CA TYR A 41 -5.85 0.86 0.75
C TYR A 41 -5.82 2.35 1.07
N LEU A 42 -6.84 2.85 1.78
CA LEU A 42 -6.90 4.24 2.21
C LEU A 42 -5.70 4.63 3.07
N ARG A 43 -5.32 3.76 4.03
CA ARG A 43 -4.16 3.98 4.89
C ARG A 43 -2.86 4.03 4.11
N ARG A 44 -2.67 3.12 3.15
CA ARG A 44 -1.45 3.06 2.31
C ARG A 44 -1.35 4.28 1.41
N LEU A 45 -2.44 4.60 0.71
CA LEU A 45 -2.51 5.79 -0.15
C LEU A 45 -2.27 7.06 0.67
N GLY A 46 -2.90 7.18 1.84
CA GLY A 46 -2.73 8.31 2.76
C GLY A 46 -1.31 8.43 3.30
N SER A 47 -0.65 7.32 3.67
CA SER A 47 0.75 7.32 4.10
C SER A 47 1.70 7.79 3.00
N VAL A 48 1.49 7.35 1.75
CA VAL A 48 2.29 7.79 0.60
C VAL A 48 2.09 9.28 0.34
N CYS A 49 0.84 9.73 0.31
CA CYS A 49 0.47 11.14 0.15
C CYS A 49 1.13 12.00 1.24
N ALA A 50 1.06 11.57 2.51
CA ALA A 50 1.67 12.27 3.63
C ALA A 50 3.21 12.30 3.56
N ALA A 51 3.85 11.20 3.13
CA ALA A 51 5.31 11.12 3.04
C ALA A 51 5.88 12.05 1.97
N HIS A 52 5.16 12.25 0.86
CA HIS A 52 5.59 13.10 -0.25
C HIS A 52 4.95 14.51 -0.22
N GLY A 53 4.12 14.81 0.78
CA GLY A 53 3.40 16.10 0.87
C GLY A 53 2.39 16.32 -0.27
N MET A 54 1.89 15.24 -0.87
CA MET A 54 0.99 15.28 -2.04
C MET A 54 -0.44 14.92 -1.64
N ILE A 55 -1.40 15.29 -2.49
CA ILE A 55 -2.77 14.77 -2.42
C ILE A 55 -2.98 13.68 -3.47
N PRO A 56 -3.91 12.73 -3.26
CA PRO A 56 -4.18 11.65 -4.21
C PRO A 56 -4.61 12.16 -5.60
N SER A 57 -5.11 13.39 -5.68
CA SER A 57 -5.49 14.06 -6.93
C SER A 57 -4.28 14.55 -7.73
N ASP A 58 -3.13 14.81 -7.10
CA ASP A 58 -1.88 15.14 -7.81
C ASP A 58 -1.35 13.94 -8.62
N LEU A 59 -1.54 12.72 -8.12
CA LEU A 59 -1.24 11.49 -8.87
C LEU A 59 -2.05 11.35 -10.16
N LEU A 60 -3.25 11.93 -10.21
CA LEU A 60 -4.10 11.95 -11.41
C LEU A 60 -3.60 12.95 -12.44
N LYS A 61 -3.05 14.09 -12.00
CA LYS A 61 -2.51 15.15 -12.87
C LYS A 61 -1.20 14.78 -13.53
N LYS A 62 -0.43 13.85 -12.95
CA LYS A 62 0.85 13.38 -13.51
C LYS A 62 0.67 12.67 -14.84
N THR A 63 1.59 12.94 -15.77
CA THR A 63 1.69 12.21 -17.03
C THR A 63 2.11 10.75 -16.79
N SER A 64 1.93 9.88 -17.78
CA SER A 64 2.36 8.47 -17.70
C SER A 64 3.85 8.33 -17.34
N SER A 65 4.71 9.23 -17.85
CA SER A 65 6.15 9.22 -17.56
C SER A 65 6.47 9.70 -16.14
N GLU A 66 5.87 10.81 -15.70
CA GLU A 66 6.08 11.29 -14.32
C GLU A 66 5.54 10.32 -13.27
N ARG A 67 4.44 9.64 -13.58
CA ARG A 67 3.89 8.63 -12.69
C ARG A 67 4.82 7.43 -12.55
N ARG A 68 5.45 6.99 -13.65
CA ARG A 68 6.45 5.91 -13.61
C ARG A 68 7.64 6.30 -12.75
N ASP A 69 8.17 7.50 -12.95
CA ASP A 69 9.30 8.04 -12.20
C ASP A 69 8.97 8.10 -10.70
N PHE A 70 7.84 8.74 -10.37
CA PHE A 70 7.33 8.80 -9.00
C PHE A 70 7.14 7.43 -8.35
N LEU A 71 6.56 6.46 -9.06
CA LEU A 71 6.35 5.12 -8.51
C LEU A 71 7.66 4.35 -8.34
N THR A 72 8.67 4.63 -9.17
CA THR A 72 10.00 4.00 -9.05
C THR A 72 10.73 4.59 -7.85
N ASP A 73 10.74 5.91 -7.72
CA ASP A 73 11.30 6.63 -6.57
C ASP A 73 10.61 6.23 -5.27
N LEU A 74 9.29 6.07 -5.28
CA LEU A 74 8.52 5.57 -4.14
C LEU A 74 8.98 4.18 -3.70
N VAL A 75 9.18 3.26 -4.65
CA VAL A 75 9.67 1.91 -4.33
C VAL A 75 11.08 1.99 -3.75
N SER A 76 11.99 2.72 -4.39
CA SER A 76 13.36 2.93 -3.90
C SER A 76 13.37 3.48 -2.47
N SER A 77 12.60 4.54 -2.21
CA SER A 77 12.49 5.12 -0.87
C SER A 77 11.92 4.14 0.15
N MET A 78 10.96 3.29 -0.24
CA MET A 78 10.44 2.24 0.65
C MET A 78 11.45 1.13 0.93
N GLU A 79 12.24 0.76 -0.06
CA GLU A 79 13.32 -0.23 0.08
C GLU A 79 14.45 0.31 0.96
N GLU A 80 14.87 1.56 0.78
CA GLU A 80 15.85 2.24 1.63
C GLU A 80 15.40 2.32 3.10
N ARG A 81 14.09 2.44 3.32
CA ARG A 81 13.48 2.39 4.65
C ARG A 81 13.36 0.97 5.23
N GLY A 82 13.79 -0.05 4.49
CA GLY A 82 13.75 -1.46 4.91
C GLY A 82 12.34 -2.04 4.97
N LEU A 83 11.38 -1.50 4.21
CA LEU A 83 10.02 -2.05 4.15
C LEU A 83 10.00 -3.35 3.36
N SER A 84 9.18 -4.31 3.79
CA SER A 84 9.09 -5.61 3.12
C SER A 84 8.46 -5.48 1.72
N GLY A 85 8.92 -6.32 0.78
CA GLY A 85 8.36 -6.35 -0.59
C GLY A 85 6.83 -6.51 -0.61
N GLY A 86 6.27 -7.33 0.29
CA GLY A 86 4.82 -7.46 0.45
C GLY A 86 4.12 -6.17 0.92
N TYR A 87 4.80 -5.36 1.74
CA TYR A 87 4.30 -4.02 2.07
C TYR A 87 4.33 -3.12 0.85
N ILE A 88 5.41 -3.10 0.07
CA ILE A 88 5.52 -2.27 -1.14
C ILE A 88 4.45 -2.69 -2.17
N GLU A 89 4.32 -3.98 -2.45
CA GLU A 89 3.34 -4.53 -3.39
C GLU A 89 1.91 -4.14 -3.04
N SER A 90 1.51 -4.31 -1.77
CA SER A 90 0.16 -3.94 -1.35
C SER A 90 -0.07 -2.43 -1.38
N THR A 91 0.99 -1.61 -1.30
CA THR A 91 0.90 -0.16 -1.49
C THR A 91 0.72 0.19 -2.97
N LEU A 92 1.48 -0.46 -3.86
CA LEU A 92 1.28 -0.33 -5.31
C LEU A 92 -0.13 -0.78 -5.74
N LYS A 93 -0.67 -1.84 -5.15
CA LYS A 93 -2.06 -2.29 -5.39
C LYS A 93 -3.09 -1.21 -5.01
N ALA A 94 -2.88 -0.52 -3.88
CA ALA A 94 -3.75 0.57 -3.47
C ALA A 94 -3.71 1.74 -4.48
N ILE A 95 -2.51 2.15 -4.92
CA ILE A 95 -2.34 3.23 -5.91
C ILE A 95 -2.94 2.81 -7.26
N ARG A 96 -2.72 1.57 -7.71
CA ARG A 96 -3.31 1.03 -8.94
C ARG A 96 -4.84 1.04 -8.88
N SER A 97 -5.43 0.62 -7.77
CA SER A 97 -6.88 0.65 -7.57
C SER A 97 -7.43 2.08 -7.66
N TRP A 98 -6.74 3.05 -7.08
CA TRP A 98 -7.11 4.47 -7.15
C TRP A 98 -7.05 4.99 -8.60
N LEU A 99 -5.98 4.68 -9.34
CA LEU A 99 -5.82 5.13 -10.73
C LEU A 99 -6.86 4.50 -11.66
N SER A 100 -7.10 3.19 -11.54
CA SER A 100 -8.11 2.49 -12.34
C SER A 100 -9.52 3.03 -12.08
N PHE A 101 -9.84 3.45 -10.85
CA PHE A 101 -11.13 4.07 -10.53
C PHE A 101 -11.33 5.42 -11.23
N ASN A 102 -10.23 6.14 -11.49
CA ASN A 102 -10.24 7.43 -12.18
C ASN A 102 -10.03 7.29 -13.70
N ALA A 103 -10.19 6.08 -14.25
CA ALA A 103 -9.95 5.76 -15.67
C ALA A 103 -8.53 6.11 -16.16
N VAL A 104 -7.57 6.14 -15.25
CA VAL A 104 -6.17 6.43 -15.58
C VAL A 104 -5.42 5.12 -15.85
N PRO A 105 -4.82 4.95 -17.04
CA PRO A 105 -4.20 3.70 -17.42
C PRO A 105 -2.95 3.41 -16.58
N TRP A 106 -2.85 2.16 -16.10
CA TRP A 106 -1.69 1.62 -15.42
C TRP A 106 -0.87 0.80 -16.42
N GLU A 107 0.05 1.45 -17.12
CA GLU A 107 0.85 0.80 -18.17
C GLU A 107 2.19 0.25 -17.67
N HIS A 108 2.54 0.52 -16.42
CA HIS A 108 3.91 0.33 -15.92
C HIS A 108 4.05 -0.96 -15.11
N ARG A 109 4.92 -1.85 -15.58
CA ARG A 109 5.40 -3.00 -14.80
C ARG A 109 6.55 -2.53 -13.90
N ILE A 110 6.22 -2.13 -12.68
CA ILE A 110 7.23 -1.80 -11.67
C ILE A 110 7.71 -3.09 -11.04
N LYS A 111 9.01 -3.35 -11.13
CA LYS A 111 9.65 -4.48 -10.45
C LYS A 111 9.93 -4.03 -9.02
N VAL A 112 9.30 -4.69 -8.05
CA VAL A 112 9.68 -4.58 -6.64
C VAL A 112 10.74 -5.63 -6.41
N GLN A 113 11.91 -5.26 -5.89
CA GLN A 113 12.82 -6.28 -5.40
C GLN A 113 12.17 -6.90 -4.16
N VAL A 114 11.83 -8.17 -4.27
CA VAL A 114 11.60 -8.97 -3.08
C VAL A 114 12.99 -9.18 -2.47
N PRO A 115 13.27 -8.72 -1.24
CA PRO A 115 14.56 -9.03 -0.64
C PRO A 115 14.68 -10.54 -0.62
N ARG A 116 15.78 -11.05 -1.19
CA ARG A 116 16.18 -12.47 -1.15
C ARG A 116 16.56 -12.90 0.28
N SER A 117 16.01 -12.25 1.31
CA SER A 117 16.26 -12.50 2.72
C SER A 117 15.31 -13.55 3.31
N TRP A 118 14.51 -14.25 2.49
CA TRP A 118 13.98 -15.56 2.85
C TRP A 118 14.97 -16.71 2.60
N LEU A 119 16.19 -16.41 2.14
CA LEU A 119 17.32 -17.32 2.34
C LEU A 119 17.94 -17.05 3.71
N VAL A 120 17.20 -17.32 4.77
CA VAL A 120 17.86 -17.90 5.94
C VAL A 120 18.09 -19.36 5.54
N PRO A 121 19.31 -19.76 5.12
CA PRO A 121 19.61 -21.19 5.13
C PRO A 121 19.34 -21.67 6.56
N PRO A 122 18.76 -22.87 6.78
CA PRO A 122 18.77 -23.43 8.12
C PRO A 122 20.21 -23.38 8.61
N SER A 123 20.45 -22.66 9.70
CA SER A 123 21.78 -22.57 10.30
C SER A 123 22.27 -24.01 10.50
N PRO A 124 23.39 -24.43 9.89
CA PRO A 124 23.90 -25.79 10.09
C PRO A 124 24.50 -25.99 11.49
N ASP A 125 24.57 -24.93 12.30
CA ASP A 125 25.14 -25.00 13.64
C ASP A 125 24.33 -24.18 14.64
N GLY A 126 23.85 -24.88 15.68
CA GLY A 126 23.29 -24.33 16.91
C GLY A 126 22.61 -25.42 17.75
N PRO A 127 22.91 -25.48 19.06
CA PRO A 127 24.19 -25.82 19.66
C PRO A 127 24.24 -27.29 20.10
N LEU A 128 25.44 -27.85 20.16
CA LEU A 128 25.75 -29.04 20.96
C LEU A 128 25.40 -28.79 22.44
N LYS A 129 24.41 -29.51 22.97
CA LYS A 129 24.34 -29.90 24.39
C LYS A 129 23.90 -31.37 24.44
N LEU A 130 24.86 -32.28 24.45
CA LEU A 130 25.49 -32.90 25.63
C LEU A 130 24.53 -33.83 26.38
N SER A 131 24.89 -35.11 26.30
CA SER A 131 24.51 -36.25 27.13
C SER A 131 24.12 -35.90 28.56
N SER A 132 23.01 -36.47 29.03
CA SER A 132 22.95 -37.30 30.24
C SER A 132 21.58 -37.98 30.39
#